data_AF-A0A1W5DE39-F1
#
_entry.id   AF-A0A1W5DE39-F1
#
_cell.length_a   1.000
_cell.length_b   1.000
_cell.length_c   1.000
_cell.angle_alpha   90.00
_cell.angle_beta   90.00
_cell.angle_gamma   90.00
#
_symmetry.space_group_name_H-M   'P 1'
#
loop_
_entity.id
_entity.type
_entity.pdbx_description
1 polymer ?
#
loop_
_entity_poly.entity_id
_entity_poly.type
_entity_poly.pdbx_seq_one_letter_code
_entity_poly.pdbx_strand_id
1 'polypeptide(L)'
;MATKAAMAAITGAHTAGIYADMTVDGPEIGTLVVIVDRAKNLPNRKTMGKQDPYCAARLGKDAKKTETDRRGGQTPRWDQELRFTVHDSLDYY
;
A
#
# COMPACT_ATOMS: atom_id res chain seq x y z
N MET A 1 -15.20 28.98 -29.01
CA MET A 1 -16.34 28.54 -28.19
C MET A 1 -16.18 27.05 -27.93
N ALA A 2 -15.41 26.66 -26.91
CA ALA A 2 -15.22 25.25 -26.55
C ALA A 2 -16.14 24.95 -25.36
N THR A 3 -17.06 24.00 -25.56
CA THR A 3 -18.09 23.61 -24.60
C THR A 3 -17.49 22.82 -23.44
N LYS A 4 -17.78 23.33 -22.24
CA LYS A 4 -17.54 22.75 -20.92
C LYS A 4 -18.18 21.35 -20.86
N ALA A 5 -17.37 20.29 -20.76
CA ALA A 5 -17.89 18.95 -20.48
C ALA A 5 -18.45 18.92 -19.04
N ALA A 6 -19.67 18.42 -18.91
CA ALA A 6 -20.48 18.50 -17.70
C ALA A 6 -19.92 17.63 -16.56
N MET A 7 -19.61 18.30 -15.45
CA MET A 7 -19.30 17.73 -14.13
C MET A 7 -20.58 17.25 -13.43
N ALA A 8 -21.27 16.25 -13.98
CA ALA A 8 -22.49 15.74 -13.35
C ALA A 8 -22.82 14.30 -13.77
N ALA A 9 -22.14 13.30 -13.18
CA ALA A 9 -22.64 11.92 -13.12
C ALA A 9 -21.92 10.98 -12.11
N ILE A 10 -21.36 11.47 -10.98
CA ILE A 10 -20.73 10.56 -9.98
C ILE A 10 -21.29 10.78 -8.58
N THR A 11 -22.61 10.90 -8.44
CA THR A 11 -23.29 11.01 -7.13
C THR A 11 -24.06 9.75 -6.73
N GLY A 12 -23.69 8.57 -7.24
CA GLY A 12 -24.46 7.35 -6.93
C GLY A 12 -23.81 6.01 -7.21
N ALA A 13 -22.52 5.94 -7.58
CA ALA A 13 -21.82 4.67 -7.68
C ALA A 13 -21.27 4.30 -6.30
N HIS A 14 -21.59 3.10 -5.82
CA HIS A 14 -21.09 2.55 -4.55
C HIS A 14 -19.61 2.88 -4.38
N THR A 15 -19.26 3.56 -3.28
CA THR A 15 -17.90 3.98 -2.93
C THR A 15 -16.89 2.83 -3.10
N ALA A 16 -17.30 1.58 -2.85
CA ALA A 16 -16.51 0.37 -3.06
C ALA A 16 -15.97 0.13 -4.49
N GLY A 17 -16.67 0.57 -5.55
CA GLY A 17 -16.31 0.26 -6.94
C GLY A 17 -15.18 1.14 -7.50
N ILE A 18 -15.12 2.39 -7.06
CA ILE A 18 -14.05 3.34 -7.41
C ILE A 18 -12.72 2.92 -6.77
N TYR A 19 -12.78 2.19 -5.64
CA TYR A 19 -11.63 1.57 -4.97
C TYR A 19 -11.16 0.26 -5.61
N ALA A 20 -11.78 -0.23 -6.70
CA ALA A 20 -11.35 -1.46 -7.36
C ALA A 20 -10.54 -1.24 -8.64
N ASP A 21 -10.71 -0.10 -9.32
CA ASP A 21 -10.14 0.10 -10.66
C ASP A 21 -9.00 1.14 -10.65
N MET A 22 -7.77 0.68 -10.85
CA MET A 22 -6.57 1.54 -10.97
C MET A 22 -6.62 2.50 -12.17
N THR A 23 -7.50 2.26 -13.16
CA THR A 23 -7.62 3.13 -14.35
C THR A 23 -8.34 4.46 -14.08
N VAL A 24 -8.96 4.58 -12.90
CA VAL A 24 -9.68 5.80 -12.45
C VAL A 24 -8.77 6.72 -11.65
N ASP A 25 -7.59 6.25 -11.25
CA ASP A 25 -6.60 7.07 -10.56
C ASP A 25 -6.02 8.10 -11.55
N GLY A 26 -5.73 9.31 -11.09
CA GLY A 26 -5.22 10.40 -11.94
C GLY A 26 -3.79 10.14 -12.44
N PRO A 27 -3.16 11.15 -13.07
CA PRO A 27 -1.82 10.98 -13.63
C PRO A 27 -0.80 10.54 -12.56
N GLU A 28 0.21 9.79 -12.97
CA GLU A 28 1.35 9.47 -12.12
C GLU A 28 2.06 10.76 -11.70
N ILE A 29 2.24 10.94 -10.39
CA ILE A 29 2.92 12.11 -9.80
C ILE A 29 4.29 11.76 -9.21
N GLY A 30 4.61 10.49 -9.05
CA GLY A 30 5.94 10.05 -8.62
C GLY A 30 6.00 8.64 -8.07
N THR A 31 7.10 8.32 -7.40
CA THR A 31 7.33 7.01 -6.77
C THR A 31 7.59 7.17 -5.28
N LEU A 32 6.81 6.46 -4.46
CA LEU A 32 7.08 6.29 -3.03
C LEU A 32 8.00 5.09 -2.84
N VAL A 33 9.18 5.32 -2.29
CA VAL A 33 10.16 4.29 -1.96
C VAL A 33 10.09 4.01 -0.46
N VAL A 34 9.69 2.80 -0.08
CA VAL A 34 9.65 2.34 1.32
C VAL A 34 10.79 1.35 1.55
N ILE A 35 11.77 1.74 2.37
CA ILE A 35 12.87 0.87 2.77
C ILE A 35 12.56 0.29 4.16
N VAL A 36 12.41 -1.03 4.22
CA VAL A 36 12.16 -1.75 5.46
C VAL A 36 13.47 -2.38 5.94
N ASP A 37 14.13 -1.72 6.90
CA ASP A 37 15.37 -2.21 7.53
C ASP A 37 15.08 -3.40 8.48
N ARG A 38 14.56 -3.11 9.68
CA ARG A 38 14.40 -4.10 10.76
C ARG A 38 13.30 -3.72 11.74
N ALA A 39 12.88 -4.69 12.55
CA ALA A 39 12.04 -4.47 13.72
C ALA A 39 12.75 -4.90 15.02
N LYS A 40 12.27 -4.42 16.16
CA LYS A 40 12.74 -4.81 17.50
C LYS A 40 11.55 -5.00 18.43
N ASN A 41 11.69 -5.92 19.38
CA ASN A 41 10.70 -6.20 20.41
C ASN A 41 9.31 -6.58 19.86
N LEU A 42 9.25 -7.32 18.75
CA LEU A 42 7.96 -7.79 18.24
C LEU A 42 7.31 -8.74 19.27
N PRO A 43 6.01 -8.59 19.59
CA PRO A 43 5.32 -9.51 20.47
C PRO A 43 5.43 -10.94 19.93
N ASN A 44 5.91 -11.88 20.76
CA ASN A 44 5.94 -13.28 20.36
C ASN A 44 4.62 -13.94 20.76
N ARG A 45 3.82 -14.31 19.77
CA ARG A 45 2.54 -15.01 19.98
C ARG A 45 2.62 -16.52 19.74
N LYS A 46 3.77 -17.06 19.31
CA LYS A 46 3.95 -18.51 19.14
C LYS A 46 4.18 -19.17 20.50
N THR A 47 3.44 -20.26 20.77
CA THR A 47 3.63 -21.12 21.96
C THR A 47 4.95 -21.88 21.94
N MET A 48 5.44 -22.25 20.74
CA MET A 48 6.73 -22.93 20.57
C MET A 48 7.46 -22.42 19.33
N GLY A 49 8.77 -22.20 19.47
CA GLY A 49 9.65 -21.76 18.38
C GLY A 49 9.65 -20.24 18.14
N LYS A 50 10.38 -19.83 17.10
CA LYS A 50 10.45 -18.43 16.67
C LYS A 50 9.35 -18.15 15.64
N GLN A 51 8.78 -16.96 15.69
CA GLN A 51 7.89 -16.46 14.65
C GLN A 51 8.66 -16.12 13.37
N ASP A 52 7.91 -15.99 12.26
CA ASP A 52 8.41 -15.75 10.91
C ASP A 52 7.84 -14.42 10.39
N PRO A 53 8.44 -13.26 10.76
CA PRO A 53 7.87 -11.95 10.48
C PRO A 53 8.02 -11.52 9.02
N TYR A 54 7.09 -10.71 8.54
CA TYR A 54 7.20 -9.95 7.29
C TYR A 54 6.51 -8.59 7.46
N CYS A 55 6.87 -7.62 6.62
CA CYS A 55 6.18 -6.33 6.56
C CYS A 55 5.26 -6.29 5.34
N ALA A 56 4.09 -5.67 5.49
CA ALA A 56 3.18 -5.38 4.39
C ALA A 56 2.92 -3.86 4.38
N ALA A 57 3.05 -3.25 3.22
CA ALA A 57 2.76 -1.84 2.98
C ALA A 57 1.72 -1.74 1.86
N ARG A 58 0.84 -0.75 1.97
CA ARG A 58 -0.23 -0.54 1.01
C ARG A 58 -0.37 0.94 0.70
N LEU A 59 -0.40 1.28 -0.58
CA LEU A 59 -0.73 2.60 -1.09
C LEU A 59 -1.97 2.46 -1.98
N GLY A 60 -3.11 2.95 -1.50
CA GLY A 60 -4.40 2.78 -2.17
C GLY A 60 -4.73 1.30 -2.40
N LYS A 61 -4.70 0.88 -3.66
CA LYS A 61 -5.01 -0.50 -4.11
C LYS A 61 -3.76 -1.38 -4.24
N ASP A 62 -2.58 -0.77 -4.36
CA ASP A 62 -1.30 -1.48 -4.49
C ASP A 62 -0.81 -1.92 -3.10
N ALA A 63 -0.70 -3.23 -2.90
CA ALA A 63 -0.22 -3.84 -1.68
C ALA A 63 1.02 -4.69 -1.96
N LYS A 64 2.11 -4.39 -1.27
CA LYS A 64 3.38 -5.12 -1.39
C LYS A 64 3.79 -5.63 -0.03
N LYS A 65 4.57 -6.69 -0.03
CA LYS A 65 5.13 -7.28 1.18
C LYS A 65 6.60 -7.56 1.00
N THR A 66 7.32 -7.54 2.10
CA THR A 66 8.70 -8.03 2.14
C THR A 66 8.72 -9.55 2.07
N GLU A 67 9.90 -10.10 1.86
CA GLU A 67 10.19 -11.48 2.18
C GLU A 67 9.93 -11.76 3.66
N THR A 68 9.69 -13.03 3.96
CA THR A 68 9.50 -13.49 5.33
C THR A 68 10.85 -13.83 5.94
N ASP A 69 11.19 -13.19 7.05
CA ASP A 69 12.38 -13.53 7.83
C ASP A 69 12.09 -14.80 8.66
N ARG A 70 12.49 -15.95 8.11
CA ARG A 70 12.22 -17.26 8.70
C ARG A 70 12.96 -17.40 10.03
N ARG A 71 12.21 -17.67 11.08
CA ARG A 71 12.66 -17.69 12.47
C ARG A 71 13.27 -16.35 12.93
N GLY A 72 12.86 -15.22 12.34
CA GLY A 72 13.31 -13.86 12.72
C GLY A 72 12.95 -13.45 14.15
N GLY A 73 11.94 -14.11 14.76
CA GLY A 73 11.63 -13.91 16.17
C GLY A 73 11.19 -12.48 16.48
N GLN A 74 11.78 -11.88 17.52
CA GLN A 74 11.42 -10.52 17.96
C GLN A 74 12.26 -9.41 17.31
N THR A 75 13.29 -9.77 16.56
CA THR A 75 14.26 -8.83 15.97
C THR A 75 14.55 -9.19 14.49
N PRO A 76 13.53 -9.22 13.63
CA PRO A 76 13.73 -9.56 12.22
C PRO A 76 14.41 -8.43 11.45
N ARG A 77 15.07 -8.80 10.33
CA ARG A 77 15.72 -7.87 9.40
C ARG A 77 15.38 -8.24 7.95
N TRP A 78 15.11 -7.23 7.13
CA TRP A 78 14.75 -7.41 5.72
C TRP A 78 15.67 -6.64 4.78
N ASP A 79 16.06 -5.41 5.12
CA ASP A 79 16.79 -4.50 4.23
C ASP A 79 16.18 -4.44 2.81
N GLN A 80 14.86 -4.44 2.72
CA GLN A 80 14.15 -4.60 1.46
C GLN A 80 13.39 -3.33 1.07
N GLU A 81 13.42 -3.03 -0.22
CA GLU A 81 12.73 -1.88 -0.80
C GLU A 81 11.37 -2.28 -1.40
N LEU A 82 10.32 -1.54 -1.06
CA LEU A 82 9.00 -1.60 -1.68
C LEU A 82 8.73 -0.27 -2.39
N ARG A 83 8.65 -0.30 -3.72
CA ARG A 83 8.36 0.86 -4.56
C ARG A 83 6.89 0.92 -4.90
N PHE A 84 6.24 2.07 -4.74
CA PHE A 84 4.84 2.29 -5.13
C PHE A 84 4.76 3.45 -6.11
N THR A 85 4.03 3.26 -7.20
CA THR A 85 3.68 4.36 -8.10
C THR A 85 2.58 5.18 -7.45
N VAL A 86 2.79 6.49 -7.37
CA VAL A 86 1.86 7.43 -6.74
C VAL A 86 1.10 8.16 -7.84
N HIS A 87 -0.21 8.21 -7.71
CA HIS A 87 -1.11 8.90 -8.63
C HIS A 87 -1.78 10.09 -7.94
N ASP A 88 -2.03 11.16 -8.69
CA ASP A 88 -2.91 12.23 -8.23
C ASP A 88 -4.33 11.68 -8.08
N SER A 89 -4.98 11.87 -6.93
CA SER A 89 -6.36 11.42 -6.73
C SER A 89 -7.13 12.46 -5.93
N LEU A 90 -8.33 12.77 -6.44
CA LEU A 90 -9.28 13.69 -5.82
C LEU A 90 -9.87 13.16 -4.51
N ASP A 91 -9.65 11.88 -4.19
CA ASP A 91 -10.24 11.20 -3.02
C ASP A 91 -9.47 11.44 -1.71
N TYR A 92 -8.27 12.05 -1.75
CA TYR A 92 -7.40 12.24 -0.58
C TYR A 92 -7.46 13.65 0.06
N TYR A 93 -8.56 14.38 -0.12
CA TYR A 93 -8.82 15.66 0.57
C TYR A 93 -9.63 15.50 1.86
#